data_AF-A0A1C5S7A2-F1
#
_entry.id   AF-A0A1C5S7A2-F1
#
_cell.length_a   1.000
_cell.length_b   1.000
_cell.length_c   1.000
_cell.angle_alpha   90.00
_cell.angle_beta   90.00
_cell.angle_gamma   90.00
#
_symmetry.space_group_name_H-M   'P 1'
#
loop_
_entity.id
_entity.type
_entity.pdbx_description
1 polymer ?
#
loop_
_entity_poly.entity_id
_entity_poly.type
_entity_poly.pdbx_seq_one_letter_code
_entity_poly.pdbx_strand_id
1 'polypeptide(L)'
;MEQFDFPFPGRELADQELTYDMCYAKIQEEDRAVIVESAWQKGCRAAEKVFAEENGNMDFAEIVLKSGLKLVEKDIDYVVGGQRYFSDYISGKKCINLYVRSVKKWAEQNKLTYKQAVNLILSHEYFHFLEVTKLGLTSREYQVPMVRFGKIVIGKTGIHALSEIGAHGFARTYYDLWYQQEKGRSIDEGESEL
;
A
#
# COMPACT_ATOMS: atom_id res chain seq x y z
N MET A 1 3.01 24.89 -11.54
CA MET A 1 2.52 23.54 -11.24
C MET A 1 2.88 23.26 -9.79
N GLU A 2 1.92 23.23 -8.89
CA GLU A 2 2.18 22.85 -7.50
C GLU A 2 2.62 21.37 -7.48
N GLN A 3 3.76 21.12 -6.86
CA GLN A 3 4.30 19.78 -6.66
C GLN A 3 3.32 19.02 -5.77
N PHE A 4 2.61 18.05 -6.34
CA PHE A 4 1.72 17.16 -5.60
C PHE A 4 2.58 16.36 -4.61
N ASP A 5 2.49 16.69 -3.33
CA ASP A 5 3.13 15.91 -2.28
C ASP A 5 2.30 14.63 -2.11
N PHE A 6 2.80 13.53 -2.67
CA PHE A 6 2.09 12.25 -2.62
C PHE A 6 1.93 11.86 -1.15
N PRO A 7 0.70 11.67 -0.65
CA PRO A 7 0.43 11.60 0.78
C PRO A 7 0.74 10.22 1.39
N PHE A 8 1.34 9.32 0.60
CA PHE A 8 1.90 8.06 1.09
C PHE A 8 3.41 8.16 1.24
N PRO A 9 3.99 7.35 2.13
CA PRO A 9 5.41 7.34 2.36
C PRO A 9 6.16 7.09 1.04
N GLY A 10 7.08 8.00 0.70
CA GLY A 10 8.06 7.74 -0.36
C GLY A 10 9.00 6.61 0.04
N ARG A 11 9.87 6.20 -0.88
CA ARG A 11 10.86 5.13 -0.61
C ARG A 11 11.71 5.47 0.62
N GLU A 12 11.94 6.76 0.87
CA GLU A 12 12.72 7.29 1.99
C GLU A 12 12.13 6.93 3.35
N LEU A 13 10.82 6.71 3.43
CA LEU A 13 10.10 6.36 4.65
C LEU A 13 9.91 4.85 4.82
N ALA A 14 10.21 4.04 3.81
CA ALA A 14 10.14 2.58 3.92
C ALA A 14 11.13 2.01 4.95
N ASP A 15 12.32 2.62 5.07
CA ASP A 15 13.29 2.25 6.10
C ASP A 15 12.79 2.60 7.51
N GLN A 16 12.06 3.70 7.64
CA GLN A 16 11.41 4.10 8.90
C GLN A 16 10.26 3.14 9.25
N GLU A 17 9.46 2.71 8.27
CA GLU A 17 8.37 1.75 8.47
C GLU A 17 8.88 0.44 9.11
N LEU A 18 10.05 -0.04 8.67
CA LEU A 18 10.67 -1.22 9.27
C LEU A 18 10.95 -1.04 10.77
N THR A 19 11.31 0.16 11.22
CA THR A 19 11.65 0.44 12.63
C THR A 19 10.47 0.29 13.59
N TYR A 20 9.24 0.37 13.08
CA TYR A 20 8.03 0.21 13.86
C TYR A 20 7.62 -1.27 14.05
N ASP A 21 8.28 -2.20 13.37
CA ASP A 21 7.99 -3.62 13.54
C ASP A 21 8.38 -4.11 14.94
N MET A 22 7.47 -4.83 15.60
CA MET A 22 7.71 -5.40 16.93
C MET A 22 8.92 -6.33 16.99
N CYS A 23 9.31 -6.91 15.85
CA CYS A 23 10.46 -7.79 15.71
C CYS A 23 11.71 -7.08 15.15
N TYR A 24 11.71 -5.75 14.99
CA TYR A 24 12.83 -5.00 14.42
C TYR A 24 14.18 -5.36 15.05
N ALA A 25 14.23 -5.39 16.39
CA ALA A 25 15.44 -5.72 17.15
C ALA A 25 15.98 -7.15 16.90
N LYS A 26 15.19 -8.03 16.27
CA LYS A 26 15.58 -9.41 15.93
C LYS A 26 16.12 -9.54 14.50
N ILE A 27 16.01 -8.49 13.68
CA ILE A 27 16.50 -8.45 12.31
C ILE A 27 17.99 -8.10 12.33
N GLN A 28 18.79 -8.90 11.62
CA GLN A 28 20.23 -8.63 11.48
C GLN A 28 20.44 -7.29 10.77
N GLU A 29 21.39 -6.49 11.23
CA GLU A 29 21.59 -5.14 10.70
C GLU A 29 21.95 -5.16 9.21
N GLU A 30 22.77 -6.13 8.77
CA GLU A 30 23.11 -6.31 7.37
C GLU A 30 21.92 -6.62 6.45
N ASP A 31 20.87 -7.23 6.98
CA ASP A 31 19.71 -7.66 6.21
C ASP A 31 18.69 -6.54 6.00
N ARG A 32 18.66 -5.54 6.90
CA ARG A 32 17.56 -4.54 6.98
C ARG A 32 17.32 -3.82 5.66
N ALA A 33 18.36 -3.28 5.04
CA ALA A 33 18.23 -2.55 3.78
C ALA A 33 17.75 -3.46 2.63
N VAL A 34 18.26 -4.70 2.60
CA VAL A 34 17.95 -5.67 1.54
C VAL A 34 16.49 -6.11 1.60
N ILE A 35 15.97 -6.39 2.80
CA ILE A 35 14.58 -6.83 2.96
C ILE A 35 13.59 -5.70 2.68
N VAL A 36 13.91 -4.46 3.05
CA VAL A 36 13.09 -3.28 2.71
C VAL A 36 13.03 -3.10 1.21
N GLU A 37 14.18 -3.16 0.53
CA GLU A 37 14.23 -3.00 -0.92
C GLU A 37 13.47 -4.12 -1.64
N SER A 38 13.65 -5.38 -1.20
CA SER A 38 12.93 -6.51 -1.77
C SER A 38 11.41 -6.35 -1.64
N ALA A 39 10.93 -5.93 -0.46
CA ALA A 39 9.51 -5.69 -0.21
C ALA A 39 8.97 -4.55 -1.09
N TRP A 40 9.69 -3.43 -1.16
CA TRP A 40 9.33 -2.29 -2.00
C TRP A 40 9.23 -2.69 -3.48
N GLN A 41 10.27 -3.35 -4.01
CA GLN A 41 10.32 -3.80 -5.40
C GLN A 41 9.26 -4.86 -5.72
N LYS A 42 8.82 -5.64 -4.74
CA LYS A 42 7.67 -6.53 -4.93
C LYS A 42 6.38 -5.74 -5.13
N GLY A 43 6.18 -4.68 -4.35
CA GLY A 43 5.12 -3.69 -4.54
C GLY A 43 5.13 -3.07 -5.93
N CYS A 44 6.27 -2.52 -6.35
CA CYS A 44 6.44 -1.87 -7.66
C CYS A 44 6.11 -2.82 -8.82
N ARG A 45 6.68 -4.03 -8.82
CA ARG A 45 6.42 -5.03 -9.87
C ARG A 45 4.95 -5.46 -9.92
N ALA A 46 4.30 -5.56 -8.76
CA ALA A 46 2.87 -5.83 -8.69
C ALA A 46 2.05 -4.67 -9.27
N ALA A 47 2.44 -3.42 -9.00
CA ALA A 47 1.77 -2.25 -9.55
C ALA A 47 1.89 -2.17 -11.07
N GLU A 48 3.09 -2.34 -11.62
CA GLU A 48 3.33 -2.37 -13.08
C GLU A 48 2.46 -3.43 -13.77
N LYS A 49 2.40 -4.63 -13.19
CA LYS A 49 1.60 -5.73 -13.72
C LYS A 49 0.11 -5.39 -13.70
N VAL A 50 -0.42 -4.93 -12.57
CA VAL A 50 -1.85 -4.58 -12.46
C VAL A 50 -2.19 -3.41 -13.35
N PHE A 51 -1.31 -2.41 -13.45
CA PHE A 51 -1.51 -1.24 -14.30
C PHE A 51 -1.67 -1.64 -15.77
N ALA A 52 -0.84 -2.56 -16.24
CA ALA A 52 -0.97 -3.13 -17.58
C ALA A 52 -2.26 -3.97 -17.74
N GLU A 53 -2.61 -4.81 -16.76
CA GLU A 53 -3.83 -5.64 -16.77
C GLU A 53 -5.12 -4.79 -16.78
N GLU A 54 -5.10 -3.63 -16.12
CA GLU A 54 -6.23 -2.70 -16.00
C GLU A 54 -6.17 -1.54 -17.02
N ASN A 55 -5.26 -1.60 -17.99
CA ASN A 55 -5.07 -0.57 -19.03
C ASN A 55 -4.94 0.86 -18.46
N GLY A 56 -4.24 0.98 -17.34
CA GLY A 56 -4.01 2.25 -16.65
C GLY A 56 -5.22 2.84 -15.94
N ASN A 57 -6.25 2.06 -15.65
CA ASN A 57 -7.41 2.51 -14.86
C ASN A 57 -6.97 2.87 -13.43
N MET A 58 -7.35 4.05 -12.93
CA MET A 58 -7.09 4.49 -11.55
C MET A 58 -8.32 4.40 -10.65
N ASP A 59 -9.45 3.91 -11.14
CA ASP A 59 -10.64 3.68 -10.32
C ASP A 59 -10.50 2.38 -9.51
N PHE A 60 -9.83 2.48 -8.36
CA PHE A 60 -9.60 1.32 -7.51
C PHE A 60 -10.88 0.79 -6.86
N ALA A 61 -11.95 1.60 -6.76
CA ALA A 61 -13.24 1.08 -6.35
C ALA A 61 -13.76 0.07 -7.38
N GLU A 62 -13.64 0.38 -8.67
CA GLU A 62 -13.96 -0.56 -9.75
C GLU A 62 -13.06 -1.79 -9.74
N ILE A 63 -11.73 -1.62 -9.66
CA ILE A 63 -10.75 -2.71 -9.69
C ILE A 63 -10.99 -3.69 -8.52
N VAL A 64 -11.24 -3.17 -7.33
CA VAL A 64 -11.56 -3.95 -6.12
C VAL A 64 -12.81 -4.78 -6.35
N LEU A 65 -13.91 -4.17 -6.82
CA LEU A 65 -15.18 -4.86 -7.06
C LEU A 65 -15.05 -5.92 -8.16
N LYS A 66 -14.38 -5.60 -9.27
CA LYS A 66 -14.09 -6.53 -10.39
C LYS A 66 -13.27 -7.73 -9.93
N SER A 67 -12.39 -7.54 -8.95
CA SER A 67 -11.58 -8.60 -8.35
C SER A 67 -12.32 -9.47 -7.33
N GLY A 68 -13.62 -9.22 -7.13
CA GLY A 68 -14.48 -9.97 -6.23
C GLY A 68 -14.33 -9.60 -4.75
N LEU A 69 -13.72 -8.43 -4.46
CA LEU A 69 -13.72 -7.85 -3.13
C LEU A 69 -15.04 -7.10 -2.88
N LYS A 70 -15.47 -7.08 -1.63
CA LYS A 70 -16.58 -6.25 -1.16
C LYS A 70 -16.03 -4.95 -0.60
N LEU A 71 -16.62 -3.83 -0.99
CA LEU A 71 -16.34 -2.53 -0.41
C LEU A 71 -17.48 -2.14 0.54
N VAL A 72 -17.17 -1.89 1.81
CA VAL A 72 -18.15 -1.50 2.83
C VAL A 72 -17.78 -0.15 3.40
N GLU A 73 -18.59 0.85 3.12
CA GLU A 73 -18.41 2.17 3.72
C GLU A 73 -19.03 2.21 5.12
N LYS A 74 -18.27 2.76 6.06
CA LYS A 74 -18.70 3.04 7.43
C LYS A 74 -18.57 4.54 7.66
N ASP A 75 -19.70 5.22 7.88
CA ASP A 75 -19.71 6.65 8.18
C ASP A 75 -19.29 6.94 9.62
N ILE A 76 -18.01 6.68 9.92
CA ILE A 76 -17.39 6.94 11.21
C ILE A 76 -16.02 7.57 11.05
N ASP A 77 -15.61 8.27 12.10
CA ASP A 77 -14.23 8.67 12.32
C ASP A 77 -13.61 7.62 13.26
N TYR A 78 -12.69 6.80 12.74
CA TYR A 78 -12.11 5.69 13.48
C TYR A 78 -10.69 6.03 13.96
N VAL A 79 -10.57 6.23 15.27
CA VAL A 79 -9.31 6.55 15.97
C VAL A 79 -9.13 5.61 17.14
N VAL A 80 -7.96 4.96 17.23
CA VAL A 80 -7.61 4.05 18.32
C VAL A 80 -6.19 4.36 18.76
N GLY A 81 -5.96 4.54 20.07
CA GLY A 81 -4.63 4.81 20.62
C GLY A 81 -3.95 6.08 20.08
N GLY A 82 -4.74 7.07 19.63
CA GLY A 82 -4.24 8.29 18.98
C GLY A 82 -3.94 8.14 17.49
N GLN A 83 -4.00 6.93 16.93
CA GLN A 83 -3.83 6.67 15.51
C GLN A 83 -5.18 6.66 14.79
N ARG A 84 -5.23 7.30 13.62
CA ARG A 84 -6.40 7.32 12.74
C ARG A 84 -6.30 6.22 11.71
N TYR A 85 -7.39 5.50 11.52
CA TYR A 85 -7.50 4.41 10.55
C TYR A 85 -8.46 4.81 9.42
N PHE A 86 -8.06 4.51 8.19
CA PHE A 86 -8.79 4.89 6.97
C PHE A 86 -9.54 3.71 6.37
N SER A 87 -8.96 2.52 6.49
CA SER A 87 -9.48 1.26 5.99
C SER A 87 -8.99 0.09 6.82
N ASP A 88 -9.61 -1.06 6.59
CA ASP A 88 -9.06 -2.36 6.94
C ASP A 88 -9.50 -3.41 5.93
N TYR A 89 -8.54 -4.18 5.41
CA TYR A 89 -8.79 -5.38 4.64
C TYR A 89 -8.97 -6.61 5.53
N ILE A 90 -10.16 -7.23 5.44
CA ILE A 90 -10.52 -8.46 6.12
C ILE A 90 -10.37 -9.64 5.14
N SER A 91 -9.18 -10.26 5.13
CA SER A 91 -8.80 -11.31 4.19
C SER A 91 -9.80 -12.47 4.10
N GLY A 92 -10.22 -13.03 5.23
CA GLY A 92 -11.17 -14.15 5.29
C GLY A 92 -12.58 -13.82 4.75
N LYS A 93 -12.91 -12.53 4.60
CA LYS A 93 -14.21 -12.06 4.07
C LYS A 93 -14.10 -11.43 2.68
N LYS A 94 -12.89 -11.31 2.12
CA LYS A 94 -12.60 -10.55 0.89
C LYS A 94 -13.29 -9.18 0.94
N CYS A 95 -13.12 -8.46 2.05
CA CYS A 95 -13.88 -7.25 2.35
C CYS A 95 -12.93 -6.15 2.77
N ILE A 96 -13.08 -4.95 2.21
CA ILE A 96 -12.41 -3.73 2.66
C ILE A 96 -13.47 -2.86 3.31
N ASN A 97 -13.26 -2.47 4.56
CA ASN A 97 -14.06 -1.38 5.12
C ASN A 97 -13.36 -0.05 4.83
N LEU A 98 -14.13 0.98 4.49
CA LEU A 98 -13.67 2.36 4.40
C LEU A 98 -14.32 3.20 5.51
N TYR A 99 -13.52 3.92 6.29
CA TYR A 99 -13.98 4.82 7.35
C TYR A 99 -14.18 6.23 6.80
N VAL A 100 -15.37 6.52 6.28
CA VAL A 100 -15.64 7.69 5.42
C VAL A 100 -15.20 9.01 6.06
N ARG A 101 -15.46 9.23 7.36
CA ARG A 101 -15.06 10.49 8.01
C ARG A 101 -13.56 10.58 8.25
N SER A 102 -12.90 9.45 8.53
CA SER A 102 -11.43 9.39 8.60
C SER A 102 -10.82 9.78 7.25
N VAL A 103 -11.32 9.21 6.16
CA VAL A 103 -10.82 9.47 4.80
C VAL A 103 -11.05 10.92 4.40
N LYS A 104 -12.23 11.48 4.67
CA LYS A 104 -12.53 12.90 4.37
C LYS A 104 -11.58 13.84 5.10
N LYS A 105 -11.35 13.63 6.39
CA LYS A 105 -10.41 14.46 7.17
C LYS A 105 -8.99 14.40 6.63
N TRP A 106 -8.53 13.20 6.25
CA TRP A 106 -7.20 13.05 5.66
C TRP A 106 -7.11 13.66 4.25
N ALA A 107 -8.15 13.52 3.44
CA ALA A 107 -8.22 14.16 2.14
C ALA A 107 -8.13 15.69 2.26
N GLU A 108 -8.89 16.29 3.19
CA GLU A 108 -8.84 17.73 3.49
C GLU A 108 -7.44 18.17 3.94
N GLN A 109 -6.80 17.43 4.86
CA GLN A 109 -5.45 17.73 5.35
C GLN A 109 -4.38 17.70 4.25
N ASN A 110 -4.57 16.85 3.23
CA ASN A 110 -3.62 16.67 2.12
C ASN A 110 -4.07 17.35 0.82
N LYS A 111 -5.10 18.20 0.86
CA LYS A 111 -5.67 18.90 -0.32
C LYS A 111 -6.07 17.95 -1.46
N LEU A 112 -6.58 16.78 -1.11
CA LEU A 112 -7.07 15.77 -2.05
C LEU A 112 -8.58 15.85 -2.19
N THR A 113 -9.09 15.51 -3.37
CA THR A 113 -10.50 15.14 -3.47
C THR A 113 -10.74 13.82 -2.73
N TYR A 114 -11.98 13.63 -2.24
CA TYR A 114 -12.36 12.37 -1.62
C TYR A 114 -12.10 11.16 -2.53
N LYS A 115 -12.40 11.29 -3.84
CA LYS A 115 -12.17 10.22 -4.83
C LYS A 115 -10.68 9.87 -4.94
N GLN A 116 -9.79 10.86 -5.01
CA GLN A 116 -8.34 10.62 -5.02
C GLN A 116 -7.91 9.89 -3.74
N ALA A 117 -8.35 10.37 -2.57
CA ALA A 117 -7.99 9.74 -1.31
C ALA A 117 -8.47 8.28 -1.22
N VAL A 118 -9.70 7.99 -1.66
CA VAL A 118 -10.23 6.63 -1.72
C VAL A 118 -9.40 5.75 -2.66
N ASN A 119 -9.06 6.22 -3.87
CA ASN A 119 -8.26 5.42 -4.80
C ASN A 119 -6.86 5.11 -4.26
N LEU A 120 -6.26 6.07 -3.56
CA LEU A 120 -4.97 5.89 -2.87
C LEU A 120 -5.07 4.83 -1.76
N ILE A 121 -6.06 4.95 -0.88
CA ILE A 121 -6.27 3.98 0.20
C ILE A 121 -6.58 2.59 -0.37
N LEU A 122 -7.44 2.50 -1.38
CA LEU A 122 -7.83 1.23 -1.97
C LEU A 122 -6.69 0.58 -2.75
N SER A 123 -5.78 1.34 -3.36
CA SER A 123 -4.61 0.74 -4.04
C SER A 123 -3.67 0.06 -3.03
N HIS A 124 -3.48 0.67 -1.85
CA HIS A 124 -2.75 0.05 -0.73
C HIS A 124 -3.42 -1.25 -0.28
N GLU A 125 -4.72 -1.23 0.02
CA GLU A 125 -5.45 -2.43 0.46
C GLU A 125 -5.53 -3.51 -0.62
N TYR A 126 -5.56 -3.10 -1.89
CA TYR A 126 -5.55 -4.02 -3.02
C TYR A 126 -4.25 -4.82 -3.08
N PHE A 127 -3.09 -4.22 -2.74
CA PHE A 127 -1.85 -4.98 -2.62
C PHE A 127 -1.96 -6.10 -1.57
N HIS A 128 -2.52 -5.82 -0.39
CA HIS A 128 -2.73 -6.87 0.62
C HIS A 128 -3.64 -7.97 0.10
N PHE A 129 -4.67 -7.65 -0.66
CA PHE A 129 -5.47 -8.67 -1.35
C PHE A 129 -4.63 -9.52 -2.30
N LEU A 130 -3.74 -8.91 -3.08
CA LEU A 130 -2.82 -9.63 -3.98
C LEU A 130 -1.84 -10.53 -3.20
N GLU A 131 -1.36 -10.11 -2.03
CA GLU A 131 -0.49 -10.94 -1.17
C GLU A 131 -1.15 -12.25 -0.78
N VAL A 132 -2.44 -12.23 -0.41
CA VAL A 132 -3.15 -13.45 0.02
C VAL A 132 -3.59 -14.32 -1.16
N THR A 133 -3.68 -13.76 -2.36
CA THR A 133 -4.31 -14.46 -3.50
C THR A 133 -3.36 -14.85 -4.63
N LYS A 134 -2.34 -14.04 -4.90
CA LYS A 134 -1.46 -14.20 -6.08
C LYS A 134 0.03 -14.17 -5.75
N LEU A 135 0.46 -13.33 -4.79
CA LEU A 135 1.87 -13.00 -4.60
C LEU A 135 2.54 -13.76 -3.45
N GLY A 136 1.76 -14.29 -2.50
CA GLY A 136 2.27 -14.74 -1.21
C GLY A 136 2.57 -13.57 -0.26
N LEU A 137 2.46 -13.82 1.05
CA LEU A 137 2.65 -12.79 2.08
C LEU A 137 4.10 -12.29 2.09
N THR A 138 4.30 -11.00 1.81
CA THR A 138 5.61 -10.32 1.81
C THR A 138 6.23 -10.34 3.21
N SER A 139 5.40 -10.22 4.25
CA SER A 139 5.81 -10.40 5.64
C SER A 139 6.48 -11.74 5.93
N ARG A 140 6.27 -12.78 5.12
CA ARG A 140 6.89 -14.11 5.30
C ARG A 140 8.17 -14.32 4.50
N GLU A 141 8.58 -13.36 3.66
CA GLU A 141 9.80 -13.48 2.85
C GLU A 141 11.06 -13.38 3.69
N TYR A 142 10.99 -12.67 4.83
CA TYR A 142 12.01 -12.70 5.86
C TYR A 142 11.40 -13.16 7.18
N GLN A 143 12.10 -14.04 7.90
CA GLN A 143 11.61 -14.59 9.15
C GLN A 143 12.68 -14.59 10.23
N VAL A 144 12.27 -14.19 11.43
CA VAL A 144 13.09 -14.23 12.64
C VAL A 144 12.58 -15.27 13.63
N PRO A 145 13.44 -15.79 14.51
CA PRO A 145 13.00 -16.63 15.64
C PRO A 145 11.89 -15.97 16.46
N MET A 146 10.80 -16.69 16.74
CA MET A 146 9.77 -16.18 17.66
C MET A 146 10.35 -16.06 19.07
N VAL A 147 10.95 -17.16 19.55
CA VAL A 147 11.56 -17.25 20.87
C VAL A 147 12.91 -17.95 20.76
N ARG A 148 13.92 -17.42 21.48
CA ARG A 148 15.26 -18.00 21.56
C ARG A 148 15.66 -18.16 23.02
N PHE A 149 15.95 -19.39 23.44
CA PHE A 149 16.51 -19.72 24.75
C PHE A 149 17.88 -20.37 24.55
N GLY A 150 18.94 -19.57 24.63
CA GLY A 150 20.30 -20.01 24.34
C GLY A 150 20.44 -20.52 22.89
N LYS A 151 20.77 -21.80 22.71
CA LYS A 151 20.89 -22.46 21.40
C LYS A 151 19.55 -22.98 20.85
N ILE A 152 18.49 -22.98 21.67
CA ILE A 152 17.18 -23.50 21.27
C ILE A 152 16.36 -22.37 20.62
N VAL A 153 15.87 -22.62 19.41
CA VAL A 153 14.99 -21.72 18.65
C VAL A 153 13.61 -22.36 18.56
N ILE A 154 12.58 -21.63 18.98
CA ILE A 154 11.19 -22.08 18.92
C ILE A 154 10.44 -21.14 17.97
N GLY A 155 9.91 -21.71 16.88
CA GLY A 155 9.08 -21.03 15.90
C GLY A 155 9.82 -19.96 15.07
N LYS A 156 9.15 -19.52 14.01
CA LYS A 156 9.57 -18.40 13.17
C LYS A 156 8.38 -17.48 12.94
N THR A 157 8.61 -16.18 13.00
CA THR A 157 7.62 -15.16 12.65
C THR A 157 8.11 -14.33 11.50
N GLY A 158 7.18 -13.93 10.65
CA GLY A 158 7.44 -12.92 9.63
C GLY A 158 7.61 -11.52 10.22
N ILE A 159 8.02 -10.59 9.37
CA ILE A 159 8.15 -9.16 9.67
C ILE A 159 6.95 -8.45 9.02
N HIS A 160 6.01 -7.98 9.85
CA HIS A 160 4.75 -7.41 9.37
C HIS A 160 4.97 -6.16 8.52
N ALA A 161 5.91 -5.30 8.92
CA ALA A 161 6.24 -4.07 8.22
C ALA A 161 6.62 -4.28 6.75
N LEU A 162 7.13 -5.47 6.36
CA LEU A 162 7.45 -5.76 4.96
C LEU A 162 6.19 -5.80 4.07
N SER A 163 5.03 -6.20 4.61
CA SER A 163 3.77 -6.15 3.87
C SER A 163 3.30 -4.70 3.67
N GLU A 164 3.44 -3.83 4.68
CA GLU A 164 3.11 -2.40 4.55
C GLU A 164 4.05 -1.68 3.59
N ILE A 165 5.36 -1.96 3.65
CA ILE A 165 6.36 -1.44 2.69
C ILE A 165 6.01 -1.83 1.26
N GLY A 166 5.61 -3.09 1.03
CA GLY A 166 5.17 -3.56 -0.28
C GLY A 166 3.90 -2.85 -0.76
N ALA A 167 2.95 -2.59 0.14
CA ALA A 167 1.73 -1.86 -0.18
C ALA A 167 1.99 -0.39 -0.52
N HIS A 168 2.91 0.28 0.18
CA HIS A 168 3.38 1.62 -0.17
C HIS A 168 4.07 1.65 -1.53
N GLY A 169 4.98 0.70 -1.79
CA GLY A 169 5.64 0.57 -3.09
C GLY A 169 4.63 0.38 -4.23
N PHE A 170 3.60 -0.44 -4.00
CA PHE A 170 2.51 -0.63 -4.96
C PHE A 170 1.72 0.67 -5.20
N ALA A 171 1.18 1.28 -4.15
CA ALA A 171 0.32 2.46 -4.26
C ALA A 171 1.04 3.63 -4.92
N ARG A 172 2.33 3.84 -4.58
CA ARG A 172 3.17 4.87 -5.15
C ARG A 172 3.45 4.63 -6.63
N THR A 173 3.98 3.47 -6.98
CA THR A 173 4.32 3.15 -8.37
C THR A 173 3.10 3.21 -9.27
N TYR A 174 1.95 2.69 -8.82
CA TYR A 174 0.72 2.73 -9.62
C TYR A 174 0.28 4.17 -9.92
N TYR A 175 0.30 5.04 -8.91
CA TYR A 175 -0.05 6.44 -9.09
C TYR A 175 0.92 7.16 -10.02
N ASP A 176 2.22 6.92 -9.86
CA ASP A 176 3.25 7.54 -10.71
C ASP A 176 3.05 7.12 -12.19
N LEU A 177 2.78 5.83 -12.45
CA LEU A 177 2.45 5.34 -13.80
C LEU A 177 1.20 6.02 -14.38
N TRP A 178 0.12 6.10 -13.59
CA TRP A 178 -1.11 6.79 -14.00
C TRP A 178 -0.85 8.26 -14.31
N TYR A 179 -0.14 8.95 -13.44
CA TYR A 179 0.15 10.37 -13.58
C TYR A 179 0.98 10.67 -14.84
N GLN A 180 1.98 9.84 -15.17
CA GLN A 180 2.74 9.99 -16.42
C GLN A 180 1.86 9.75 -17.65
N GLN A 181 0.96 8.77 -17.61
CA GLN A 181 0.02 8.50 -18.70
C GLN A 181 -0.93 9.69 -18.94
N GLU A 182 -1.52 10.24 -17.88
CA GLU A 182 -2.43 11.39 -17.99
C GLU A 182 -1.72 12.64 -18.49
N LYS A 183 -0.49 12.88 -18.02
CA LYS A 183 0.32 13.99 -18.51
C LYS A 183 0.65 13.84 -20.00
N GLY A 184 0.96 12.63 -20.47
CA GLY A 184 1.17 12.35 -21.88
C GLY A 184 -0.06 12.67 -22.73
N ARG A 185 -1.25 12.22 -22.28
CA ARG A 185 -2.53 12.52 -22.96
C ARG A 185 -2.81 14.01 -23.08
N SER A 186 -2.56 14.77 -22.01
CA SER A 186 -2.77 16.23 -22.03
C SER A 186 -1.84 16.98 -23.01
N ILE A 187 -0.67 16.42 -23.32
CA ILE A 187 0.25 17.01 -24.33
C ILE A 187 -0.26 16.69 -25.74
N ASP A 188 -0.64 15.44 -26.01
CA ASP A 188 -1.12 15.00 -27.32
C ASP A 188 -2.44 15.69 -27.72
N GLU A 189 -3.36 15.91 -26.78
CA GLU A 189 -4.61 16.64 -27.03
C GLU A 189 -4.35 18.12 -27.35
N GLY A 190 -3.36 18.74 -26.70
CA GLY A 190 -2.96 20.13 -26.95
C GLY A 190 -2.22 20.36 -28.27
N GLU A 191 -1.55 19.34 -28.83
CA GLU A 191 -0.94 19.41 -30.16
C GLU A 191 -1.94 19.13 -31.30
N SER A 192 -3.06 18.46 -31.01
CA SER A 192 -4.13 18.18 -31.99
C SER A 192 -5.06 19.37 -32.29
N GLU A 193 -4.96 20.46 -31.52
CA GLU A 193 -5.74 21.69 -31.68
C GLU A 193 -4.98 22.84 -32.39
N LEU A 194 -3.79 22.57 -32.97
CA LEU A 194 -2.98 23.52 -33.76
C LEU A 194 -2.89 23.11 -35.24
#